data_AF-A0A2D6AXJ9-F1
#
_entry.id   AF-A0A2D6AXJ9-F1
#
_cell.length_a   1.000
_cell.length_b   1.000
_cell.length_c   1.000
_cell.angle_alpha   90.00
_cell.angle_beta   90.00
_cell.angle_gamma   90.00
#
_symmetry.space_group_name_H-M   'P 1'
#
loop_
_entity.id
_entity.type
_entity.pdbx_description
1 polymer ?
#
loop_
_entity_poly.entity_id
_entity_poly.type
_entity_poly.pdbx_seq_one_letter_code
_entity_poly.pdbx_strand_id
1 'polypeptide(L)'
;MVILNHTMMNRLLTIIFCIGIVHVSSGQLANTAYVGSAGGGISAGGSYSNISSIGDPAATADLASSADVATYPGFIPGNFIVLSFGLAKDSAVLAVLYEALAGDEWVNNNGWLQSSDISSWNGVFIENQRVVGLSLPSNNLKNSVPDIIVNLAKLDSINFQDNSINKIPDLTSMPSLTKLNVAENRLGFASLLLNTAIAEYDYSPQKRIGLEARNDTVRADSSFVLTAEVSGVGNTYQWIFDDLPEPEEAVIIEGATTNSLALSNLNYDNMGSYRLRATNDALPGLVLETRNQNIWASTDVAGTVVADGAGTLLTDGQVEIYRIYDGPFEKSDSAQLDSQGNYEIKDVVLGDFILLVKQNPVTFPDVIQTYYISTQFWQQADTLLLREAASAIDIQMEFKPEPPVQNELAATFEGSVETDLPDDTDDNLRVNARRKVKRAACSIRRFVPKGRENQDEEGTYELYAYVESDDDGNFTFTDIEPGTYRLNIEYPGVPMDEDSDIEIVVSDTEESQLYQISATITEDGIVVKTDKVLWTPKPFLKNVVLYPNPTAGVMAAQFQVYRKIDDLFAVVRDLKGSVLISQELDPTMGYHNTSFDLTQFESGVYFLEFSDGSGTFKQQVKISKK
;
A
#
# COMPACT_ATOMS: atom_id res chain seq x y z
N MET A 1 42.27 2.22 16.00
CA MET A 1 42.39 3.62 16.45
C MET A 1 41.10 4.32 16.07
N VAL A 2 40.07 4.18 16.90
CA VAL A 2 38.73 4.74 16.66
C VAL A 2 38.66 6.08 17.38
N ILE A 3 38.29 7.12 16.63
CA ILE A 3 38.12 8.48 17.14
C ILE A 3 36.81 8.49 17.94
N LEU A 4 36.91 8.50 19.28
CA LEU A 4 35.78 8.69 20.17
C LEU A 4 35.21 10.11 19.99
N ASN A 5 33.90 10.19 19.78
CA ASN A 5 33.17 11.43 19.56
C ASN A 5 33.16 12.29 20.84
N HIS A 6 33.30 13.61 20.71
CA HIS A 6 33.58 14.53 21.83
C HIS A 6 32.50 14.53 22.93
N THR A 7 31.27 14.12 22.60
CA THR A 7 30.12 13.94 23.50
C THR A 7 30.22 12.67 24.36
N MET A 8 30.83 11.60 23.84
CA MET A 8 31.06 10.35 24.59
C MET A 8 32.09 10.52 25.70
N MET A 9 33.15 11.32 25.46
CA MET A 9 34.21 11.54 26.45
C MET A 9 33.73 12.39 27.63
N ASN A 10 32.82 13.36 27.39
CA ASN A 10 32.22 14.14 28.46
C ASN A 10 31.27 13.30 29.34
N ARG A 11 30.49 12.37 28.78
CA ARG A 11 29.64 11.46 29.57
C ARG A 11 30.46 10.45 30.39
N LEU A 12 31.56 9.93 29.85
CA LEU A 12 32.47 9.05 30.57
C LEU A 12 33.15 9.75 31.76
N LEU A 13 33.55 11.01 31.59
CA LEU A 13 34.09 11.82 32.69
C LEU A 13 33.04 12.15 33.76
N THR A 14 31.77 12.37 33.37
CA THR A 14 30.68 12.61 34.33
C THR A 14 30.30 11.35 35.10
N ILE A 15 30.36 10.15 34.49
CA ILE A 15 30.07 8.88 35.17
C ILE A 15 31.13 8.54 36.23
N ILE A 16 32.41 8.83 35.96
CA ILE A 16 33.48 8.73 36.97
C ILE A 16 33.27 9.74 38.11
N PHE A 17 32.68 10.90 37.82
CA PHE A 17 32.40 11.95 38.80
C PHE A 17 31.14 11.71 39.64
N CYS A 18 30.14 10.99 39.12
CA CYS A 18 28.85 10.79 39.81
C CYS A 18 28.85 9.63 40.82
N ILE A 19 29.83 8.73 40.78
CA ILE A 19 29.93 7.59 41.73
C ILE A 19 30.83 7.93 42.94
N GLY A 20 31.53 9.08 42.93
CA GLY A 20 32.34 9.57 44.05
C GLY A 20 31.88 10.93 44.58
N ILE A 21 31.18 10.97 45.71
CA ILE A 21 30.95 12.24 46.43
C ILE A 21 32.11 12.47 47.40
N VAL A 22 33.01 13.41 47.07
CA VAL A 22 33.49 14.42 48.02
C VAL A 22 33.57 15.76 47.27
N HIS A 23 32.81 16.75 47.75
CA HIS A 23 32.95 18.15 47.35
C HIS A 23 34.40 18.63 47.53
N VAL A 24 35.06 19.07 46.46
CA VAL A 24 36.13 20.07 46.55
C VAL A 24 35.99 21.06 45.40
N SER A 25 35.75 22.31 45.76
CA SER A 25 35.74 23.47 44.88
C SER A 25 37.08 23.67 44.16
N SER A 26 37.01 24.14 42.92
CA SER A 26 38.09 24.58 42.02
C SER A 26 39.31 25.24 42.69
N GLY A 27 40.51 24.76 42.36
CA GLY A 27 41.80 25.39 42.67
C GLY A 27 42.99 24.58 42.15
N GLN A 28 44.04 25.25 41.69
CA GLN A 28 45.11 24.74 40.84
C GLN A 28 46.09 23.71 41.46
N LEU A 29 46.80 23.01 40.56
CA LEU A 29 48.10 22.32 40.68
C LEU A 29 48.94 22.65 41.95
N ALA A 30 49.33 21.61 42.71
CA ALA A 30 50.73 21.27 43.09
C ALA A 30 50.81 20.32 44.30
N ASN A 31 51.81 19.43 44.27
CA ASN A 31 52.34 18.66 45.41
C ASN A 31 52.49 19.49 46.69
N THR A 32 52.10 18.95 47.85
CA THR A 32 52.91 18.79 49.08
C THR A 32 52.04 18.44 50.30
N ALA A 33 52.60 17.63 51.18
CA ALA A 33 52.02 17.24 52.47
C ALA A 33 51.90 18.42 53.43
N TYR A 34 50.80 18.50 54.20
CA TYR A 34 50.83 19.14 55.53
C TYR A 34 49.68 18.64 56.43
N VAL A 35 50.04 18.32 57.66
CA VAL A 35 49.15 17.98 58.79
C VAL A 35 48.58 19.26 59.37
N GLY A 36 47.27 19.31 59.66
CA GLY A 36 46.64 20.45 60.32
C GLY A 36 45.31 20.10 60.97
N SER A 37 45.33 19.96 62.29
CA SER A 37 44.18 19.74 63.16
C SER A 37 43.34 21.03 63.35
N ALA A 38 42.02 20.86 63.51
CA ALA A 38 41.13 21.51 64.49
C ALA A 38 39.83 22.07 63.88
N GLY A 39 38.71 21.78 64.56
CA GLY A 39 37.48 22.60 64.48
C GLY A 39 36.22 21.78 64.30
N GLY A 40 35.49 21.58 65.40
CA GLY A 40 34.29 20.74 65.46
C GLY A 40 33.03 21.36 64.86
N GLY A 41 32.02 20.49 64.72
CA GLY A 41 30.67 20.85 64.29
C GLY A 41 29.84 19.57 64.16
N ILE A 42 29.18 19.21 65.25
CA ILE A 42 28.32 18.03 65.36
C ILE A 42 26.96 18.39 64.73
N SER A 43 26.49 17.60 63.77
CA SER A 43 25.06 17.47 63.49
C SER A 43 24.76 16.04 63.09
N ALA A 44 24.03 15.36 63.97
CA ALA A 44 23.62 13.98 63.85
C ALA A 44 22.47 13.79 62.85
N GLY A 45 22.42 12.60 62.22
CA GLY A 45 21.24 12.10 61.54
C GLY A 45 21.57 10.98 60.54
N GLY A 46 21.37 9.71 60.95
CA GLY A 46 21.43 8.57 60.04
C GLY A 46 21.72 7.25 60.76
N SER A 47 20.72 6.36 60.78
CA SER A 47 20.60 5.16 61.59
C SER A 47 21.66 4.07 61.31
N TYR A 48 22.27 3.51 62.36
CA TYR A 48 23.01 2.24 62.31
C TYR A 48 22.22 1.15 63.03
N SER A 49 21.95 0.06 62.32
CA SER A 49 21.35 -1.16 62.88
C SER A 49 22.41 -1.93 63.66
N ASN A 50 22.27 -2.03 64.98
CA ASN A 50 23.14 -2.84 65.83
C ASN A 50 22.76 -4.33 65.70
N ILE A 51 23.72 -5.18 65.32
CA ILE A 51 23.66 -6.63 65.53
C ILE A 51 24.43 -6.97 66.81
N SER A 52 23.76 -7.64 67.74
CA SER A 52 24.29 -8.10 69.02
C SER A 52 25.12 -9.40 68.88
N SER A 53 26.17 -9.47 69.68
CA SER A 53 27.21 -10.51 69.81
C SER A 53 26.74 -11.96 70.03
N ILE A 54 27.55 -12.94 69.61
CA ILE A 54 28.22 -13.96 70.46
C ILE A 54 29.39 -14.58 69.67
N GLY A 55 30.53 -14.75 70.34
CA GLY A 55 31.83 -14.93 69.71
C GLY A 55 32.23 -16.36 69.34
N ASP A 56 33.03 -16.44 68.28
CA ASP A 56 33.96 -17.52 67.99
C ASP A 56 35.23 -16.92 67.35
N PRO A 57 36.41 -16.97 67.99
CA PRO A 57 37.66 -16.44 67.45
C PRO A 57 38.24 -17.27 66.29
N ALA A 58 37.59 -18.35 65.85
CA ALA A 58 37.97 -19.09 64.65
C ALA A 58 37.40 -18.50 63.34
N ALA A 59 36.36 -17.66 63.41
CA ALA A 59 35.73 -17.05 62.22
C ALA A 59 36.53 -15.89 61.60
N THR A 60 37.56 -15.39 62.28
CA THR A 60 38.38 -14.26 61.82
C THR A 60 39.53 -14.66 60.90
N ALA A 61 39.85 -15.95 60.78
CA ALA A 61 40.91 -16.43 59.89
C ALA A 61 40.44 -16.66 58.44
N ASP A 62 39.13 -16.88 58.21
CA ASP A 62 38.60 -17.23 56.89
C ASP A 62 38.16 -16.01 56.05
N LEU A 63 38.13 -14.81 56.65
CA LEU A 63 37.76 -13.55 55.98
C LEU A 63 38.97 -12.75 55.45
N ALA A 64 40.21 -13.15 55.79
CA ALA A 64 41.42 -12.39 55.48
C ALA A 64 42.17 -12.87 54.22
N SER A 65 41.63 -13.83 53.45
CA SER A 65 42.30 -14.41 52.28
C SER A 65 41.85 -13.85 50.92
N SER A 66 40.88 -12.91 50.88
CA SER A 66 40.50 -12.22 49.65
C SER A 66 41.03 -10.78 49.65
N ALA A 67 41.71 -10.37 48.58
CA ALA A 67 42.37 -9.07 48.45
C ALA A 67 41.42 -7.85 48.36
N ASP A 68 40.12 -8.00 48.67
CA ASP A 68 39.07 -7.01 48.45
C ASP A 68 38.42 -6.48 49.76
N VAL A 69 38.98 -6.78 50.93
CA VAL A 69 38.45 -6.31 52.22
C VAL A 69 39.52 -5.56 53.02
N ALA A 70 39.28 -4.28 53.31
CA ALA A 70 40.03 -3.53 54.31
C ALA A 70 39.21 -3.43 55.61
N THR A 71 39.60 -4.19 56.65
CA THR A 71 39.01 -4.09 57.98
C THR A 71 39.73 -3.02 58.81
N TYR A 72 39.02 -1.96 59.19
CA TYR A 72 39.51 -0.99 60.19
C TYR A 72 38.95 -1.31 61.58
N PRO A 73 39.77 -1.26 62.65
CA PRO A 73 39.25 -1.30 64.01
C PRO A 73 38.49 -0.01 64.31
N GLY A 74 37.17 -0.10 64.51
CA GLY A 74 36.39 1.03 65.01
C GLY A 74 36.76 1.38 66.46
N PHE A 75 36.45 2.61 66.89
CA PHE A 75 36.75 3.13 68.25
C PHE A 75 35.91 2.47 69.38
N ILE A 76 35.25 1.33 69.10
CA ILE A 76 34.53 0.49 70.06
C ILE A 76 34.87 -0.98 69.77
N PRO A 77 35.23 -1.81 70.77
CA PRO A 77 35.55 -3.23 70.55
C PRO A 77 34.35 -3.98 69.96
N GLY A 78 34.50 -4.57 68.76
CA GLY A 78 33.51 -5.44 68.14
C GLY A 78 32.86 -4.96 66.84
N ASN A 79 33.12 -3.73 66.38
CA ASN A 79 32.61 -3.23 65.09
C ASN A 79 33.72 -3.12 64.03
N PHE A 80 33.51 -3.78 62.88
CA PHE A 80 34.30 -3.62 61.66
C PHE A 80 33.49 -2.84 60.63
N ILE A 81 34.11 -1.85 59.98
CA ILE A 81 33.57 -1.21 58.77
C ILE A 81 34.13 -1.99 57.57
N VAL A 82 33.25 -2.60 56.76
CA VAL A 82 33.63 -3.24 55.51
C VAL A 82 33.49 -2.21 54.39
N LEU A 83 34.61 -1.73 53.86
CA LEU A 83 34.64 -0.93 52.64
C LEU A 83 34.70 -1.90 51.45
N SER A 84 33.55 -2.12 50.79
CA SER A 84 33.48 -2.99 49.61
C SER A 84 33.85 -2.22 48.34
N PHE A 85 34.98 -2.57 47.74
CA PHE A 85 35.41 -2.04 46.42
C PHE A 85 34.91 -2.89 45.25
N GLY A 86 34.34 -4.07 45.51
CA GLY A 86 33.88 -5.00 44.47
C GLY A 86 32.67 -4.48 43.71
N LEU A 87 31.65 -4.02 44.43
CA LEU A 87 30.40 -3.58 43.82
C LEU A 87 30.55 -2.30 42.98
N ALA A 88 31.47 -1.41 43.37
CA ALA A 88 31.79 -0.20 42.59
C ALA A 88 32.55 -0.51 41.29
N LYS A 89 33.33 -1.59 41.25
CA LYS A 89 33.95 -2.07 40.01
C LYS A 89 32.92 -2.76 39.12
N ASP A 90 32.10 -3.63 39.71
CA ASP A 90 31.06 -4.35 38.98
C ASP A 90 30.04 -3.36 38.37
N SER A 91 29.66 -2.29 39.10
CA SER A 91 28.75 -1.24 38.58
C SER A 91 29.31 -0.49 37.36
N ALA A 92 30.62 -0.22 37.34
CA ALA A 92 31.26 0.42 36.19
C ALA A 92 31.26 -0.49 34.95
N VAL A 93 31.45 -1.79 35.13
CA VAL A 93 31.37 -2.78 34.04
C VAL A 93 29.94 -2.86 33.49
N LEU A 94 28.94 -2.92 34.39
CA LEU A 94 27.53 -2.92 34.00
C LEU A 94 27.12 -1.64 33.27
N ALA A 95 27.60 -0.46 33.70
CA ALA A 95 27.34 0.79 32.99
C ALA A 95 27.86 0.78 31.53
N VAL A 96 29.04 0.18 31.30
CA VAL A 96 29.56 0.03 29.93
C VAL A 96 28.75 -0.98 29.12
N LEU A 97 28.28 -2.06 29.74
CA LEU A 97 27.37 -3.03 29.10
C LEU A 97 26.06 -2.36 28.66
N TYR A 98 25.47 -1.55 29.54
CA TYR A 98 24.26 -0.78 29.25
C TYR A 98 24.43 0.07 27.99
N GLU A 99 25.48 0.89 27.94
CA GLU A 99 25.76 1.75 26.79
C GLU A 99 26.05 0.95 25.51
N ALA A 100 26.88 -0.10 25.60
CA ALA A 100 27.28 -0.91 24.44
C ALA A 100 26.10 -1.65 23.79
N LEU A 101 25.14 -2.09 24.61
CA LEU A 101 24.00 -2.90 24.18
C LEU A 101 22.73 -2.08 23.95
N ALA A 102 22.86 -0.76 23.77
CA ALA A 102 21.76 0.18 23.53
C ALA A 102 20.72 0.22 24.67
N GLY A 103 21.20 0.38 25.91
CA GLY A 103 20.42 0.42 27.16
C GLY A 103 19.17 1.28 27.16
N ASP A 104 19.22 2.42 26.49
CA ASP A 104 18.10 3.36 26.39
C ASP A 104 16.93 2.79 25.57
N GLU A 105 17.17 1.78 24.73
CA GLU A 105 16.16 1.10 23.89
C GLU A 105 15.69 -0.24 24.46
N TRP A 106 16.16 -0.63 25.65
CA TRP A 106 15.73 -1.89 26.27
C TRP A 106 14.26 -1.85 26.64
N VAL A 107 13.59 -3.00 26.55
CA VAL A 107 12.17 -3.14 26.97
C VAL A 107 12.03 -2.83 28.47
N ASN A 108 12.99 -3.27 29.27
CA ASN A 108 13.07 -3.03 30.70
C ASN A 108 14.52 -2.65 31.09
N ASN A 109 14.75 -1.36 31.30
CA ASN A 109 15.99 -0.80 31.83
C ASN A 109 15.83 -0.24 33.26
N ASN A 110 14.78 -0.63 33.98
CA ASN A 110 14.50 -0.06 35.30
C ASN A 110 15.70 -0.17 36.26
N GLY A 111 16.06 0.96 36.87
CA GLY A 111 17.17 1.07 37.81
C GLY A 111 18.54 1.34 37.17
N TRP A 112 18.77 0.87 35.94
CA TRP A 112 20.06 1.03 35.24
C TRP A 112 20.38 2.52 35.04
N LEU A 113 21.54 2.95 35.56
CA LEU A 113 22.03 4.34 35.57
C LEU A 113 21.11 5.37 36.27
N GLN A 114 19.96 4.96 36.80
CA GLN A 114 19.01 5.80 37.54
C GLN A 114 19.24 5.71 39.06
N SER A 115 19.74 4.57 39.53
CA SER A 115 20.03 4.30 40.93
C SER A 115 21.52 4.03 41.14
N SER A 116 22.10 4.60 42.21
CA SER A 116 23.47 4.27 42.65
C SER A 116 23.56 2.89 43.31
N ASP A 117 22.42 2.32 43.72
CA ASP A 117 22.33 0.97 44.25
C ASP A 117 22.05 -0.03 43.13
N ILE A 118 23.10 -0.72 42.68
CA ILE A 118 22.99 -1.68 41.57
C ILE A 118 22.21 -2.96 41.92
N SER A 119 21.85 -3.17 43.20
CA SER A 119 20.93 -4.25 43.58
C SER A 119 19.48 -4.00 43.16
N SER A 120 19.15 -2.75 42.86
CA SER A 120 17.84 -2.36 42.31
C SER A 120 17.77 -2.46 40.79
N TRP A 121 18.89 -2.73 40.10
CA TRP A 121 18.94 -2.80 38.65
C TRP A 121 18.28 -4.09 38.16
N ASN A 122 17.33 -3.95 37.24
CA ASN A 122 16.60 -5.10 36.74
C ASN A 122 17.57 -6.13 36.12
N GLY A 123 17.41 -7.40 36.52
CA GLY A 123 18.20 -8.51 36.00
C GLY A 123 19.59 -8.68 36.62
N VAL A 124 19.99 -7.86 37.59
CA VAL A 124 21.28 -7.97 38.29
C VAL A 124 21.10 -8.72 39.61
N PHE A 125 21.86 -9.79 39.82
CA PHE A 125 21.86 -10.57 41.07
C PHE A 125 23.19 -10.41 41.80
N ILE A 126 23.12 -10.12 43.10
CA ILE A 126 24.30 -9.81 43.93
C ILE A 126 24.32 -10.72 45.14
N GLU A 127 25.49 -11.30 45.41
CA GLU A 127 25.79 -12.00 46.67
C GLU A 127 27.13 -11.53 47.20
N ASN A 128 27.24 -11.38 48.53
CA ASN A 128 28.48 -10.98 49.20
C ASN A 128 29.15 -9.73 48.56
N GLN A 129 28.34 -8.74 48.21
CA GLN A 129 28.77 -7.48 47.57
C GLN A 129 29.43 -7.64 46.20
N ARG A 130 29.12 -8.70 45.45
CA ARG A 130 29.59 -8.95 44.08
C ARG A 130 28.44 -9.38 43.20
N VAL A 131 28.48 -8.99 41.92
CA VAL A 131 27.50 -9.47 40.95
C VAL A 131 27.78 -10.95 40.65
N VAL A 132 26.79 -11.80 40.89
CA VAL A 132 26.85 -13.26 40.67
C VAL A 132 26.00 -13.71 39.48
N GLY A 133 24.96 -12.96 39.12
CA GLY A 133 24.12 -13.29 37.97
C GLY A 133 23.69 -12.06 37.19
N LEU A 134 23.54 -12.23 35.88
CA LEU A 134 22.99 -11.22 34.97
C LEU A 134 21.97 -11.87 34.03
N SER A 135 20.70 -11.47 34.15
CA SER A 135 19.59 -12.03 33.36
C SER A 135 18.78 -10.91 32.71
N LEU A 136 18.94 -10.78 31.39
CA LEU A 136 18.27 -9.79 30.54
C LEU A 136 17.65 -10.45 29.28
N PRO A 137 16.84 -11.51 29.42
CA PRO A 137 16.22 -12.17 28.27
C PRO A 137 15.12 -11.30 27.65
N SER A 138 14.87 -11.43 26.35
CA SER A 138 13.77 -10.75 25.65
C SER A 138 13.74 -9.23 25.89
N ASN A 139 14.93 -8.59 25.96
CA ASN A 139 15.07 -7.21 26.43
C ASN A 139 15.52 -6.23 25.34
N ASN A 140 15.49 -6.64 24.07
CA ASN A 140 15.95 -5.84 22.93
C ASN A 140 17.43 -5.41 23.03
N LEU A 141 18.30 -6.23 23.65
CA LEU A 141 19.74 -6.01 23.64
C LEU A 141 20.28 -6.12 22.19
N LYS A 142 21.10 -5.17 21.75
CA LYS A 142 21.65 -5.13 20.39
C LYS A 142 23.18 -5.04 20.42
N ASN A 143 23.81 -5.05 19.24
CA ASN A 143 25.25 -4.85 19.06
C ASN A 143 26.11 -5.95 19.71
N SER A 144 27.33 -5.60 20.11
CA SER A 144 28.36 -6.50 20.61
C SER A 144 28.50 -6.37 22.13
N VAL A 145 28.56 -7.50 22.83
CA VAL A 145 28.95 -7.52 24.24
C VAL A 145 30.42 -7.08 24.35
N PRO A 146 30.75 -6.06 25.15
CA PRO A 146 32.11 -5.56 25.30
C PRO A 146 32.98 -6.51 26.14
N ASP A 147 34.26 -6.65 25.78
CA ASP A 147 35.25 -7.49 26.47
C ASP A 147 35.35 -7.22 27.99
N ILE A 148 35.00 -6.00 28.42
CA ILE A 148 35.06 -5.59 29.83
C ILE A 148 34.17 -6.45 30.75
N ILE A 149 33.18 -7.17 30.21
CA ILE A 149 32.31 -8.10 30.98
C ILE A 149 33.12 -9.14 31.77
N VAL A 150 34.31 -9.54 31.29
CA VAL A 150 35.17 -10.52 31.96
C VAL A 150 35.66 -10.08 33.33
N ASN A 151 35.56 -8.78 33.65
CA ASN A 151 35.94 -8.22 34.94
C ASN A 151 34.92 -8.48 36.06
N LEU A 152 33.72 -9.00 35.75
CA LEU A 152 32.74 -9.45 36.74
C LEU A 152 33.18 -10.79 37.35
N ALA A 153 34.22 -10.76 38.19
CA ALA A 153 34.96 -11.94 38.62
C ALA A 153 34.18 -12.98 39.45
N LYS A 154 32.97 -12.67 39.92
CA LYS A 154 32.09 -13.60 40.65
C LYS A 154 30.84 -13.99 39.88
N LEU A 155 30.68 -13.48 38.65
CA LEU A 155 29.54 -13.81 37.81
C LEU A 155 29.59 -15.30 37.45
N ASP A 156 28.57 -16.03 37.87
CA ASP A 156 28.40 -17.46 37.61
C ASP A 156 27.41 -17.77 36.49
N SER A 157 26.51 -16.83 36.20
CA SER A 157 25.41 -17.00 35.27
C SER A 157 25.11 -15.75 34.44
N ILE A 158 25.03 -15.95 33.12
CA ILE A 158 24.58 -14.95 32.14
C ILE A 158 23.39 -15.52 31.36
N ASN A 159 22.29 -14.78 31.31
CA ASN A 159 21.16 -15.07 30.43
C ASN A 159 20.85 -13.84 29.57
N PHE A 160 21.19 -13.92 28.28
CA PHE A 160 20.88 -12.94 27.24
C PHE A 160 19.97 -13.51 26.16
N GLN A 161 19.23 -14.58 26.46
CA GLN A 161 18.34 -15.24 25.51
C GLN A 161 17.39 -14.24 24.82
N ASP A 162 17.06 -14.49 23.55
CA ASP A 162 16.03 -13.75 22.82
C ASP A 162 16.30 -12.25 22.71
N ASN A 163 17.44 -11.91 22.14
CA ASN A 163 17.84 -10.53 21.90
C ASN A 163 18.33 -10.39 20.44
N SER A 164 19.11 -9.36 20.14
CA SER A 164 19.72 -9.11 18.83
C SER A 164 21.22 -8.86 18.94
N ILE A 165 21.88 -9.49 19.91
CA ILE A 165 23.33 -9.42 20.09
C ILE A 165 24.02 -10.12 18.90
N ASN A 166 25.02 -9.48 18.31
CA ASN A 166 25.74 -9.97 17.14
C ASN A 166 27.17 -10.45 17.44
N LYS A 167 27.70 -10.16 18.63
CA LYS A 167 29.01 -10.63 19.08
C LYS A 167 29.08 -10.77 20.60
N ILE A 168 29.79 -11.79 21.06
CA ILE A 168 30.15 -12.00 22.48
C ILE A 168 31.66 -12.30 22.58
N PRO A 169 32.38 -11.81 23.60
CA PRO A 169 33.81 -12.08 23.75
C PRO A 169 34.06 -13.50 24.28
N ASP A 170 35.34 -13.85 24.44
CA ASP A 170 35.74 -15.05 25.16
C ASP A 170 35.49 -14.86 26.66
N LEU A 171 34.57 -15.64 27.21
CA LEU A 171 34.20 -15.61 28.63
C LEU A 171 34.82 -16.78 29.40
N THR A 172 35.60 -17.64 28.76
CA THR A 172 36.21 -18.82 29.41
C THR A 172 37.26 -18.45 30.47
N SER A 173 37.79 -17.22 30.41
CA SER A 173 38.69 -16.70 31.44
C SER A 173 37.98 -16.26 32.73
N MET A 174 36.64 -16.22 32.76
CA MET A 174 35.89 -15.82 33.94
C MET A 174 35.89 -16.97 34.97
N PRO A 175 36.42 -16.76 36.20
CA PRO A 175 36.73 -17.86 37.11
C PRO A 175 35.50 -18.53 37.74
N SER A 176 34.33 -17.90 37.68
CA SER A 176 33.09 -18.41 38.30
C SER A 176 32.00 -18.72 37.29
N LEU A 177 32.15 -18.35 36.02
CA LEU A 177 31.10 -18.50 35.00
C LEU A 177 30.89 -19.97 34.66
N THR A 178 29.69 -20.48 34.93
CA THR A 178 29.31 -21.86 34.63
C THR A 178 28.10 -21.94 33.72
N LYS A 179 27.27 -20.89 33.67
CA LYS A 179 26.04 -20.84 32.88
C LYS A 179 26.03 -19.67 31.92
N LEU A 180 25.85 -19.95 30.63
CA LEU A 180 25.72 -18.95 29.58
C LEU A 180 24.54 -19.33 28.68
N ASN A 181 23.51 -18.50 28.64
CA ASN A 181 22.44 -18.62 27.67
C ASN A 181 22.44 -17.41 26.74
N VAL A 182 22.68 -17.67 25.46
CA VAL A 182 22.71 -16.70 24.36
C VAL A 182 21.87 -17.16 23.17
N ALA A 183 20.98 -18.15 23.36
CA ALA A 183 20.05 -18.58 22.33
C ALA A 183 19.16 -17.40 21.85
N GLU A 184 18.59 -17.53 20.66
CA GLU A 184 17.69 -16.54 20.05
C GLU A 184 18.32 -15.13 19.88
N ASN A 185 19.63 -15.09 19.60
CA ASN A 185 20.38 -13.87 19.26
C ASN A 185 20.79 -13.88 17.77
N ARG A 186 21.76 -13.05 17.36
CA ARG A 186 22.31 -13.00 15.99
C ARG A 186 23.81 -13.33 15.98
N LEU A 187 24.25 -14.23 16.85
CA LEU A 187 25.66 -14.58 17.03
C LEU A 187 26.13 -15.51 15.91
N GLY A 188 27.24 -15.15 15.26
CA GLY A 188 27.95 -16.02 14.33
C GLY A 188 28.87 -17.03 15.02
N PHE A 189 29.30 -18.07 14.31
CA PHE A 189 30.12 -19.15 14.89
C PHE A 189 31.41 -18.65 15.54
N ALA A 190 32.06 -17.60 15.00
CA ALA A 190 33.28 -17.06 15.61
C ALA A 190 33.11 -16.68 17.09
N SER A 191 31.96 -16.09 17.46
CA SER A 191 31.71 -15.68 18.85
C SER A 191 31.32 -16.87 19.73
N LEU A 192 30.59 -17.83 19.15
CA LEU A 192 30.07 -18.98 19.88
C LEU A 192 31.18 -20.01 20.16
N LEU A 193 32.10 -20.21 19.21
CA LEU A 193 33.24 -21.13 19.33
C LEU A 193 34.20 -20.75 20.46
N LEU A 194 34.25 -19.47 20.86
CA LEU A 194 35.10 -19.02 21.97
C LEU A 194 34.63 -19.59 23.32
N ASN A 195 33.34 -19.91 23.45
CA ASN A 195 32.71 -20.16 24.74
C ASN A 195 32.30 -21.63 24.95
N THR A 196 32.73 -22.55 24.07
CA THR A 196 32.36 -23.98 24.10
C THR A 196 32.85 -24.73 25.34
N ALA A 197 33.79 -24.17 26.11
CA ALA A 197 34.29 -24.76 27.34
C ALA A 197 33.42 -24.45 28.58
N ILE A 198 32.40 -23.59 28.44
CA ILE A 198 31.46 -23.29 29.52
C ILE A 198 30.52 -24.50 29.73
N ALA A 199 30.32 -24.89 31.00
CA ALA A 199 29.66 -26.14 31.36
C ALA A 199 28.17 -26.20 30.94
N GLU A 200 27.39 -25.16 31.26
CA GLU A 200 25.99 -25.02 30.86
C GLU A 200 25.90 -23.92 29.79
N TYR A 201 26.07 -24.28 28.51
CA TYR A 201 26.09 -23.33 27.40
C TYR A 201 24.93 -23.55 26.43
N ASP A 202 23.93 -22.66 26.48
CA ASP A 202 22.80 -22.63 25.55
C ASP A 202 23.02 -21.55 24.48
N TYR A 203 23.11 -21.98 23.22
CA TYR A 203 23.44 -21.13 22.08
C TYR A 203 22.52 -21.34 20.86
N SER A 204 21.57 -22.28 20.92
CA SER A 204 20.75 -22.65 19.76
C SER A 204 19.26 -22.57 20.11
N PRO A 205 18.40 -22.03 19.23
CA PRO A 205 18.70 -21.51 17.89
C PRO A 205 19.30 -20.10 17.90
N GLN A 206 19.63 -19.56 16.73
CA GLN A 206 19.95 -18.14 16.52
C GLN A 206 19.02 -17.56 15.44
N LYS A 207 18.68 -16.28 15.56
CA LYS A 207 18.01 -15.48 14.53
C LYS A 207 18.93 -15.30 13.32
N ARG A 208 18.34 -14.96 12.18
CA ARG A 208 19.05 -14.74 10.93
C ARG A 208 20.19 -13.71 11.08
N ILE A 209 21.37 -14.08 10.60
CA ILE A 209 22.60 -13.28 10.68
C ILE A 209 22.75 -12.38 9.45
N GLY A 210 23.57 -11.33 9.57
CA GLY A 210 23.68 -10.25 8.60
C GLY A 210 22.87 -9.02 9.00
N LEU A 211 23.36 -7.83 8.64
CA LEU A 211 22.78 -6.57 9.10
C LEU A 211 21.51 -6.22 8.31
N GLU A 212 21.48 -6.47 7.00
CA GLU A 212 20.36 -6.05 6.12
C GLU A 212 20.02 -7.13 5.10
N ALA A 213 18.76 -7.15 4.66
CA ALA A 213 18.36 -7.92 3.49
C ALA A 213 18.86 -7.19 2.23
N ARG A 214 19.36 -7.95 1.27
CA ARG A 214 19.84 -7.40 -0.02
C ARG A 214 18.68 -7.42 -1.01
N ASN A 215 18.50 -6.35 -1.78
CA ASN A 215 17.53 -6.26 -2.87
C ASN A 215 18.22 -5.65 -4.08
N ASP A 216 18.55 -6.47 -5.09
CA ASP A 216 19.19 -6.00 -6.31
C ASP A 216 18.34 -6.36 -7.53
N THR A 217 18.22 -5.42 -8.46
CA THR A 217 17.68 -5.66 -9.80
C THR A 217 18.83 -5.68 -10.79
N VAL A 218 18.93 -6.76 -11.56
CA VAL A 218 20.04 -7.02 -12.48
C VAL A 218 19.47 -7.38 -13.84
N ARG A 219 20.13 -6.98 -14.94
CA ARG A 219 19.66 -7.36 -16.28
C ARG A 219 19.55 -8.88 -16.43
N ALA A 220 18.48 -9.32 -17.08
CA ALA A 220 18.31 -10.70 -17.52
C ALA A 220 19.50 -11.16 -18.37
N ASP A 221 19.75 -12.46 -18.39
CA ASP A 221 20.86 -13.15 -19.05
C ASP A 221 22.27 -12.79 -18.52
N SER A 222 22.36 -11.83 -17.61
CA SER A 222 23.63 -11.49 -16.98
C SER A 222 24.05 -12.56 -15.96
N SER A 223 25.32 -12.50 -15.56
CA SER A 223 25.84 -13.30 -14.46
C SER A 223 25.98 -12.45 -13.21
N PHE A 224 25.68 -13.03 -12.07
CA PHE A 224 25.71 -12.36 -10.78
C PHE A 224 26.28 -13.28 -9.70
N VAL A 225 27.05 -12.72 -8.76
CA VAL A 225 27.65 -13.50 -7.67
C VAL A 225 27.06 -13.06 -6.34
N LEU A 226 26.38 -13.98 -5.68
CA LEU A 226 25.95 -13.87 -4.30
C LEU A 226 27.12 -14.22 -3.39
N THR A 227 27.28 -13.45 -2.32
CA THR A 227 28.28 -13.68 -1.29
C THR A 227 27.63 -13.57 0.07
N ALA A 228 27.99 -14.45 0.99
CA ALA A 228 27.52 -14.41 2.36
C ALA A 228 28.71 -14.52 3.31
N GLU A 229 28.74 -13.62 4.29
CA GLU A 229 29.75 -13.64 5.34
C GLU A 229 29.21 -14.35 6.58
N VAL A 230 29.80 -15.51 6.89
CA VAL A 230 29.51 -16.26 8.11
C VAL A 230 30.81 -16.36 8.89
N SER A 231 30.87 -15.69 10.04
CA SER A 231 32.07 -15.68 10.87
C SER A 231 32.37 -17.05 11.46
N GLY A 232 33.65 -17.38 11.65
CA GLY A 232 34.12 -18.64 12.23
C GLY A 232 34.92 -19.48 11.24
N VAL A 233 35.59 -20.51 11.75
CA VAL A 233 36.37 -21.47 10.95
C VAL A 233 35.74 -22.86 11.05
N GLY A 234 35.90 -23.68 10.01
CA GLY A 234 35.30 -25.03 9.97
C GLY A 234 33.80 -25.05 9.69
N ASN A 235 33.26 -23.97 9.11
CA ASN A 235 31.86 -23.89 8.72
C ASN A 235 31.60 -24.71 7.45
N THR A 236 30.47 -25.39 7.39
CA THR A 236 29.92 -26.03 6.19
C THR A 236 28.70 -25.25 5.71
N TYR A 237 28.54 -25.13 4.40
CA TYR A 237 27.54 -24.25 3.80
C TYR A 237 26.58 -25.00 2.88
N GLN A 238 25.37 -24.48 2.76
CA GLN A 238 24.37 -24.91 1.78
C GLN A 238 23.49 -23.72 1.39
N TRP A 239 23.47 -23.34 0.12
CA TRP A 239 22.51 -22.33 -0.36
C TRP A 239 21.12 -22.93 -0.53
N ILE A 240 20.12 -22.10 -0.27
CA ILE A 240 18.70 -22.36 -0.50
C ILE A 240 18.09 -21.21 -1.30
N PHE A 241 17.10 -21.54 -2.12
CA PHE A 241 16.35 -20.64 -2.98
C PHE A 241 14.86 -20.72 -2.65
N ASP A 242 14.24 -19.55 -2.55
CA ASP A 242 12.79 -19.36 -2.49
C ASP A 242 12.40 -18.59 -3.75
N ASP A 243 11.52 -19.14 -4.58
CA ASP A 243 10.88 -18.35 -5.63
C ASP A 243 10.02 -17.22 -5.02
N LEU A 244 9.52 -16.31 -5.84
CA LEU A 244 8.49 -15.36 -5.44
C LEU A 244 7.49 -15.26 -6.61
N PRO A 245 6.18 -15.15 -6.35
CA PRO A 245 5.58 -14.72 -5.09
C PRO A 245 5.32 -15.81 -4.03
N GLU A 246 5.35 -17.12 -4.36
CA GLU A 246 5.01 -18.18 -3.40
C GLU A 246 5.77 -19.50 -3.59
N PRO A 247 6.82 -19.74 -2.80
CA PRO A 247 7.29 -21.09 -2.52
C PRO A 247 6.72 -21.53 -1.17
N GLU A 248 6.00 -22.65 -1.16
CA GLU A 248 5.55 -23.30 0.07
C GLU A 248 6.75 -23.73 0.96
N GLU A 249 7.91 -24.01 0.36
CA GLU A 249 9.15 -24.39 1.08
C GLU A 249 10.43 -23.93 0.35
N ALA A 250 11.47 -23.63 1.14
CA ALA A 250 12.80 -23.29 0.62
C ALA A 250 13.50 -24.49 -0.04
N VAL A 251 13.96 -24.32 -1.28
CA VAL A 251 14.58 -25.38 -2.08
C VAL A 251 16.10 -25.38 -1.91
N ILE A 252 16.68 -26.56 -1.69
CA ILE A 252 18.15 -26.73 -1.63
C ILE A 252 18.74 -26.59 -3.04
N ILE A 253 19.77 -25.76 -3.18
CA ILE A 253 20.53 -25.65 -4.42
C ILE A 253 21.66 -26.68 -4.38
N GLU A 254 21.46 -27.81 -5.05
CA GLU A 254 22.41 -28.93 -5.07
C GLU A 254 23.84 -28.49 -5.45
N GLY A 255 24.83 -28.89 -4.63
CA GLY A 255 26.25 -28.57 -4.85
C GLY A 255 26.66 -27.13 -4.49
N ALA A 256 25.74 -26.25 -4.10
CA ALA A 256 26.05 -24.89 -3.67
C ALA A 256 26.55 -24.85 -2.21
N THR A 257 27.74 -25.40 -1.97
CA THR A 257 28.29 -25.62 -0.62
C THR A 257 29.42 -24.67 -0.24
N THR A 258 29.50 -23.51 -0.88
CA THR A 258 30.50 -22.46 -0.55
C THR A 258 29.80 -21.20 -0.04
N ASN A 259 30.55 -20.26 0.52
CA ASN A 259 30.02 -18.98 0.97
C ASN A 259 29.73 -17.98 -0.18
N SER A 260 29.88 -18.43 -1.43
CA SER A 260 29.49 -17.70 -2.64
C SER A 260 28.65 -18.58 -3.55
N LEU A 261 27.75 -17.97 -4.30
CA LEU A 261 26.95 -18.65 -5.32
C LEU A 261 26.98 -17.82 -6.60
N ALA A 262 27.47 -18.43 -7.68
CA ALA A 262 27.44 -17.81 -9.01
C ALA A 262 26.12 -18.16 -9.69
N LEU A 263 25.32 -17.14 -9.98
CA LEU A 263 24.14 -17.22 -10.82
C LEU A 263 24.59 -16.86 -12.25
N SER A 264 24.39 -17.78 -13.18
CA SER A 264 24.59 -17.54 -14.61
C SER A 264 23.26 -17.53 -15.31
N ASN A 265 23.10 -16.68 -16.32
CA ASN A 265 21.86 -16.59 -17.09
C ASN A 265 20.66 -16.27 -16.18
N LEU A 266 20.73 -15.12 -15.50
CA LEU A 266 19.66 -14.69 -14.62
C LEU A 266 18.35 -14.55 -15.43
N ASN A 267 17.30 -15.22 -15.00
CA ASN A 267 16.02 -15.33 -15.71
C ASN A 267 14.86 -15.43 -14.71
N TYR A 268 13.65 -15.63 -15.22
CA TYR A 268 12.44 -15.70 -14.39
C TYR A 268 12.48 -16.85 -13.38
N ASP A 269 13.07 -17.99 -13.74
CA ASP A 269 13.06 -19.20 -12.91
C ASP A 269 14.10 -19.16 -11.77
N ASN A 270 15.09 -18.27 -11.86
CA ASN A 270 16.16 -18.15 -10.87
C ASN A 270 16.27 -16.75 -10.24
N MET A 271 15.43 -15.80 -10.61
CA MET A 271 15.23 -14.60 -9.80
C MET A 271 14.37 -14.95 -8.57
N GLY A 272 14.65 -14.34 -7.43
CA GLY A 272 13.97 -14.66 -6.18
C GLY A 272 14.85 -14.44 -4.96
N SER A 273 14.50 -15.10 -3.86
CA SER A 273 15.15 -14.89 -2.57
C SER A 273 16.14 -16.00 -2.26
N TYR A 274 17.41 -15.65 -2.07
CA TYR A 274 18.48 -16.57 -1.72
C TYR A 274 18.87 -16.45 -0.25
N ARG A 275 19.16 -17.58 0.40
CA ARG A 275 19.77 -17.63 1.74
C ARG A 275 20.87 -18.67 1.80
N LEU A 276 21.83 -18.44 2.70
CA LEU A 276 22.87 -19.41 3.03
C LEU A 276 22.56 -20.04 4.39
N ARG A 277 22.46 -21.37 4.43
CA ARG A 277 22.51 -22.18 5.65
C ARG A 277 23.95 -22.55 5.96
N ALA A 278 24.34 -22.43 7.22
CA ALA A 278 25.66 -22.81 7.69
C ALA A 278 25.58 -23.63 8.97
N THR A 279 26.45 -24.64 9.08
CA THR A 279 26.61 -25.50 10.28
C THR A 279 28.08 -25.58 10.67
N ASN A 280 28.36 -25.99 11.91
CA ASN A 280 29.71 -26.16 12.42
C ASN A 280 29.74 -27.35 13.40
N ASP A 281 30.60 -28.34 13.16
CA ASP A 281 30.66 -29.57 13.96
C ASP A 281 31.04 -29.34 15.44
N ALA A 282 31.73 -28.24 15.74
CA ALA A 282 32.08 -27.87 17.11
C ALA A 282 30.90 -27.24 17.90
N LEU A 283 29.78 -26.94 17.23
CA LEU A 283 28.55 -26.40 17.80
C LEU A 283 27.35 -27.25 17.36
N PRO A 284 27.24 -28.50 17.85
CA PRO A 284 26.23 -29.46 17.40
C PRO A 284 24.80 -28.95 17.61
N GLY A 285 23.96 -29.11 16.57
CA GLY A 285 22.55 -28.72 16.62
C GLY A 285 22.29 -27.23 16.35
N LEU A 286 23.31 -26.43 16.02
CA LEU A 286 23.13 -25.06 15.55
C LEU A 286 23.17 -24.99 14.02
N VAL A 287 22.12 -24.39 13.46
CA VAL A 287 22.05 -23.98 12.06
C VAL A 287 21.93 -22.46 12.02
N LEU A 288 22.86 -21.79 11.34
CA LEU A 288 22.78 -20.35 11.10
C LEU A 288 22.23 -20.11 9.69
N GLU A 289 21.27 -19.21 9.58
CA GLU A 289 20.75 -18.72 8.30
C GLU A 289 21.10 -17.25 8.10
N THR A 290 21.51 -16.86 6.90
CA THR A 290 21.61 -15.44 6.55
C THR A 290 20.24 -14.81 6.36
N ARG A 291 20.17 -13.47 6.44
CA ARG A 291 19.06 -12.72 5.87
C ARG A 291 18.92 -12.98 4.36
N ASN A 292 17.73 -12.69 3.82
CA ASN A 292 17.43 -12.88 2.40
C ASN A 292 18.32 -11.98 1.53
N GLN A 293 18.73 -12.54 0.39
CA GLN A 293 19.30 -11.80 -0.72
C GLN A 293 18.36 -11.95 -1.92
N ASN A 294 17.53 -10.93 -2.14
CA ASN A 294 16.52 -10.89 -3.18
C ASN A 294 17.14 -10.35 -4.47
N ILE A 295 17.19 -11.18 -5.50
CA ILE A 295 17.77 -10.84 -6.80
C ILE A 295 16.66 -10.90 -7.84
N TRP A 296 16.40 -9.77 -8.49
CA TRP A 296 15.39 -9.64 -9.53
C TRP A 296 16.05 -9.52 -10.90
N ALA A 297 15.51 -10.22 -11.90
CA ALA A 297 15.92 -10.06 -13.28
C ALA A 297 15.06 -8.98 -13.95
N SER A 298 15.68 -8.08 -14.71
CA SER A 298 14.96 -7.08 -15.49
C SER A 298 15.38 -7.03 -16.96
N THR A 299 14.47 -6.55 -17.81
CA THR A 299 14.72 -6.35 -19.23
C THR A 299 13.94 -5.15 -19.76
N ASP A 300 14.26 -4.72 -20.97
CA ASP A 300 13.52 -3.67 -21.65
C ASP A 300 12.35 -4.27 -22.46
N VAL A 301 11.26 -3.53 -22.54
CA VAL A 301 10.08 -3.83 -23.36
C VAL A 301 9.90 -2.72 -24.37
N ALA A 302 9.84 -3.07 -25.66
CA ALA A 302 9.70 -2.09 -26.73
C ALA A 302 8.82 -2.60 -27.87
N GLY A 303 8.17 -1.65 -28.55
CA GLY A 303 7.34 -1.92 -29.72
C GLY A 303 6.88 -0.64 -30.39
N THR A 304 6.00 -0.80 -31.39
CA THR A 304 5.40 0.31 -32.12
C THR A 304 3.89 0.29 -31.94
N VAL A 305 3.27 1.47 -31.84
CA VAL A 305 1.82 1.62 -31.77
C VAL A 305 1.29 2.23 -33.07
N VAL A 306 0.30 1.56 -33.66
CA VAL A 306 -0.45 2.09 -34.81
C VAL A 306 -1.85 2.49 -34.37
N ALA A 307 -2.29 3.67 -34.82
CA ALA A 307 -3.61 4.20 -34.58
C ALA A 307 -4.70 3.44 -35.35
N ASP A 308 -4.38 2.84 -36.50
CA ASP A 308 -5.36 2.18 -37.38
C ASP A 308 -4.83 0.92 -38.08
N GLY A 309 -5.75 0.14 -38.65
CA GLY A 309 -5.44 -1.04 -39.47
C GLY A 309 -4.83 -0.73 -40.85
N ALA A 310 -4.67 0.55 -41.19
CA ALA A 310 -3.96 1.00 -42.39
C ALA A 310 -2.46 1.30 -42.12
N GLY A 311 -2.03 1.22 -40.85
CA GLY A 311 -0.65 1.43 -40.43
C GLY A 311 -0.32 2.89 -40.11
N THR A 312 -1.31 3.74 -39.87
CA THR A 312 -1.08 5.10 -39.36
C THR A 312 -0.45 5.01 -37.97
N LEU A 313 0.69 5.65 -37.76
CA LEU A 313 1.40 5.60 -36.47
C LEU A 313 0.70 6.47 -35.42
N LEU A 314 0.63 5.98 -34.18
CA LEU A 314 0.20 6.77 -33.04
C LEU A 314 1.39 7.58 -32.50
N THR A 315 1.52 8.83 -32.91
CA THR A 315 2.72 9.65 -32.63
C THR A 315 2.65 10.44 -31.32
N ASP A 316 1.59 10.28 -30.53
CA ASP A 316 1.36 11.02 -29.29
C ASP A 316 0.42 10.26 -28.35
N GLY A 317 0.92 9.90 -27.19
CA GLY A 317 0.27 9.02 -26.22
C GLY A 317 1.32 8.33 -25.34
N GLN A 318 0.87 7.39 -24.52
CA GLN A 318 1.73 6.63 -23.62
C GLN A 318 1.31 5.17 -23.55
N VAL A 319 2.29 4.30 -23.33
CA VAL A 319 2.08 2.88 -23.02
C VAL A 319 2.33 2.69 -21.54
N GLU A 320 1.36 2.12 -20.83
CA GLU A 320 1.43 1.76 -19.42
C GLU A 320 1.54 0.24 -19.32
N ILE A 321 2.43 -0.26 -18.48
CA ILE A 321 2.60 -1.69 -18.23
C ILE A 321 2.14 -2.01 -16.81
N TYR A 322 1.21 -2.95 -16.70
CA TYR A 322 0.58 -3.36 -15.46
C TYR A 322 0.99 -4.79 -15.13
N ARG A 323 1.52 -5.00 -13.92
CA ARG A 323 1.90 -6.33 -13.48
C ARG A 323 0.64 -7.05 -13.00
N ILE A 324 0.49 -8.30 -13.44
CA ILE A 324 -0.65 -9.13 -13.09
C ILE A 324 -0.39 -9.75 -11.72
N TYR A 325 -1.34 -9.54 -10.81
CA TYR A 325 -1.45 -10.17 -9.49
C TYR A 325 -2.90 -10.57 -9.25
N ASP A 326 -3.18 -11.32 -8.18
CA ASP A 326 -4.56 -11.52 -7.72
C ASP A 326 -5.10 -10.20 -7.16
N GLY A 327 -6.13 -9.64 -7.83
CA GLY A 327 -6.75 -8.36 -7.46
C GLY A 327 -6.43 -7.21 -8.43
N PRO A 328 -6.61 -5.94 -8.01
CA PRO A 328 -6.33 -4.77 -8.83
C PRO A 328 -4.89 -4.78 -9.34
N PHE A 329 -4.69 -4.54 -10.64
CA PHE A 329 -3.33 -4.57 -11.19
C PHE A 329 -2.57 -3.30 -10.84
N GLU A 330 -1.34 -3.49 -10.41
CA GLU A 330 -0.44 -2.38 -10.11
C GLU A 330 0.29 -1.92 -11.38
N LYS A 331 0.26 -0.62 -11.62
CA LYS A 331 1.06 -0.03 -12.71
C LYS A 331 2.54 -0.16 -12.37
N SER A 332 3.25 -0.98 -13.14
CA SER A 332 4.68 -1.18 -12.97
C SER A 332 5.49 0.00 -13.50
N ASP A 333 5.19 0.47 -14.71
CA ASP A 333 5.86 1.64 -15.31
C ASP A 333 5.06 2.19 -16.51
N SER A 334 5.59 3.21 -17.19
CA SER A 334 5.02 3.78 -18.41
C SER A 334 6.08 4.43 -19.30
N ALA A 335 5.84 4.45 -20.61
CA ALA A 335 6.68 5.15 -21.59
C ALA A 335 5.82 6.03 -22.50
N GLN A 336 6.31 7.23 -22.82
CA GLN A 336 5.71 8.10 -23.82
C GLN A 336 6.06 7.60 -25.23
N LEU A 337 5.13 7.76 -26.18
CA LEU A 337 5.38 7.45 -27.58
C LEU A 337 6.26 8.53 -28.21
N ASP A 338 7.19 8.11 -29.06
CA ASP A 338 8.00 9.04 -29.86
C ASP A 338 7.26 9.47 -31.16
N SER A 339 7.90 10.36 -31.94
CA SER A 339 7.34 10.85 -33.20
C SER A 339 7.17 9.77 -34.29
N GLN A 340 7.71 8.57 -34.08
CA GLN A 340 7.59 7.41 -34.95
C GLN A 340 6.64 6.36 -34.37
N GLY A 341 5.94 6.67 -33.27
CA GLY A 341 5.02 5.76 -32.60
C GLY A 341 5.71 4.62 -31.83
N ASN A 342 7.00 4.71 -31.57
CA ASN A 342 7.71 3.71 -30.78
C ASN A 342 7.66 4.05 -29.29
N TYR A 343 7.69 3.02 -28.46
CA TYR A 343 7.87 3.13 -27.02
C TYR A 343 8.97 2.17 -26.55
N GLU A 344 9.63 2.53 -25.45
CA GLU A 344 10.62 1.70 -24.76
C GLU A 344 10.45 1.91 -23.24
N ILE A 345 10.06 0.85 -22.54
CA ILE A 345 9.99 0.80 -21.08
C ILE A 345 11.23 0.05 -20.60
N LYS A 346 12.04 0.67 -19.74
CA LYS A 346 13.36 0.16 -19.36
C LYS A 346 13.35 -0.56 -18.02
N ASP A 347 14.24 -1.54 -17.91
CA ASP A 347 14.52 -2.24 -16.66
C ASP A 347 13.24 -2.81 -15.97
N VAL A 348 12.27 -3.28 -16.78
CA VAL A 348 11.06 -3.97 -16.31
C VAL A 348 11.45 -5.32 -15.72
N VAL A 349 11.11 -5.55 -14.46
CA VAL A 349 11.35 -6.84 -13.79
C VAL A 349 10.56 -7.94 -14.52
N LEU A 350 11.16 -9.10 -14.75
CA LEU A 350 10.48 -10.23 -15.41
C LEU A 350 9.20 -10.62 -14.65
N GLY A 351 8.18 -11.06 -15.39
CA GLY A 351 6.84 -11.18 -14.84
C GLY A 351 5.77 -11.33 -15.91
N ASP A 352 4.53 -11.32 -15.45
CA ASP A 352 3.34 -11.40 -16.30
C ASP A 352 2.67 -10.03 -16.29
N PHE A 353 2.36 -9.53 -17.49
CA PHE A 353 1.93 -8.15 -17.67
C PHE A 353 0.79 -8.02 -18.66
N ILE A 354 0.00 -6.96 -18.49
CA ILE A 354 -0.80 -6.39 -19.58
C ILE A 354 -0.28 -4.99 -19.91
N LEU A 355 -0.40 -4.60 -21.17
CA LEU A 355 -0.04 -3.26 -21.62
C LEU A 355 -1.31 -2.52 -22.01
N LEU A 356 -1.46 -1.29 -21.53
CA LEU A 356 -2.54 -0.38 -21.87
C LEU A 356 -1.96 0.83 -22.60
N VAL A 357 -2.48 1.13 -23.78
CA VAL A 357 -2.10 2.33 -24.52
C VAL A 357 -3.15 3.41 -24.35
N LYS A 358 -2.68 4.59 -23.95
CA LYS A 358 -3.47 5.81 -23.83
C LYS A 358 -3.01 6.82 -24.86
N GLN A 359 -3.81 7.01 -25.89
CA GLN A 359 -3.69 8.08 -26.88
C GLN A 359 -3.82 9.46 -26.24
N ASN A 360 -3.27 10.49 -26.88
CA ASN A 360 -3.60 11.87 -26.54
C ASN A 360 -4.93 12.27 -27.23
N PRO A 361 -6.00 12.60 -26.47
CA PRO A 361 -7.32 12.86 -27.04
C PRO A 361 -7.40 14.16 -27.87
N VAL A 362 -6.40 15.04 -27.78
CA VAL A 362 -6.34 16.27 -28.59
C VAL A 362 -5.79 15.98 -29.99
N THR A 363 -4.76 15.13 -30.07
CA THR A 363 -4.10 14.79 -31.34
C THR A 363 -4.78 13.61 -32.04
N PHE A 364 -5.30 12.65 -31.28
CA PHE A 364 -6.02 11.48 -31.77
C PHE A 364 -7.41 11.37 -31.11
N PRO A 365 -8.36 12.27 -31.43
CA PRO A 365 -9.67 12.33 -30.78
C PRO A 365 -10.57 11.12 -31.08
N ASP A 366 -10.35 10.45 -32.21
CA ASP A 366 -11.19 9.33 -32.69
C ASP A 366 -10.62 7.96 -32.33
N VAL A 367 -9.47 7.91 -31.65
CA VAL A 367 -8.84 6.67 -31.19
C VAL A 367 -9.23 6.45 -29.72
N ILE A 368 -9.48 5.20 -29.32
CA ILE A 368 -9.82 4.81 -27.93
C ILE A 368 -8.63 4.13 -27.25
N GLN A 369 -8.65 4.03 -25.93
CA GLN A 369 -7.62 3.26 -25.21
C GLN A 369 -7.73 1.79 -25.60
N THR A 370 -6.59 1.11 -25.71
CA THR A 370 -6.54 -0.27 -26.16
C THR A 370 -5.43 -1.02 -25.43
N TYR A 371 -5.72 -2.26 -25.05
CA TYR A 371 -4.78 -3.19 -24.46
C TYR A 371 -4.08 -4.02 -25.52
N TYR A 372 -2.86 -4.48 -25.20
CA TYR A 372 -2.14 -5.41 -26.05
C TYR A 372 -2.93 -6.71 -26.27
N ILE A 373 -3.03 -7.24 -27.49
CA ILE A 373 -2.45 -6.68 -28.74
C ILE A 373 -3.38 -5.65 -29.40
N SER A 374 -4.69 -5.82 -29.29
CA SER A 374 -5.70 -4.92 -29.85
C SER A 374 -7.09 -5.24 -29.29
N THR A 375 -7.36 -4.86 -28.04
CA THR A 375 -8.71 -4.97 -27.43
C THR A 375 -9.01 -3.82 -26.48
N GLN A 376 -10.24 -3.35 -26.44
CA GLN A 376 -10.69 -2.37 -25.44
C GLN A 376 -10.96 -2.96 -24.04
N PHE A 377 -10.98 -4.29 -23.89
CA PHE A 377 -11.31 -4.97 -22.63
C PHE A 377 -10.07 -5.60 -22.00
N TRP A 378 -9.72 -5.20 -20.79
CA TRP A 378 -8.56 -5.78 -20.10
C TRP A 378 -8.70 -7.30 -19.87
N GLN A 379 -9.92 -7.79 -19.63
CA GLN A 379 -10.19 -9.23 -19.43
C GLN A 379 -9.95 -10.08 -20.69
N GLN A 380 -9.94 -9.44 -21.86
CA GLN A 380 -9.67 -10.08 -23.14
C GLN A 380 -8.26 -9.75 -23.65
N ALA A 381 -7.49 -8.94 -22.90
CA ALA A 381 -6.13 -8.56 -23.26
C ALA A 381 -5.23 -9.79 -23.23
N ASP A 382 -4.27 -9.79 -24.15
CA ASP A 382 -3.27 -10.85 -24.16
C ASP A 382 -2.24 -10.59 -23.06
N THR A 383 -1.79 -11.67 -22.42
CA THR A 383 -0.81 -11.57 -21.34
C THR A 383 0.59 -11.58 -21.93
N LEU A 384 1.36 -10.53 -21.68
CA LEU A 384 2.78 -10.50 -21.98
C LEU A 384 3.55 -11.29 -20.90
N LEU A 385 3.95 -12.51 -21.25
CA LEU A 385 4.87 -13.32 -20.44
C LEU A 385 6.30 -12.83 -20.64
N LEU A 386 6.71 -11.81 -19.88
CA LEU A 386 8.03 -11.21 -19.99
C LEU A 386 9.08 -12.12 -19.33
N ARG A 387 9.80 -12.89 -20.15
CA ARG A 387 10.85 -13.83 -19.72
C ARG A 387 12.24 -13.48 -20.24
N GLU A 388 12.29 -12.76 -21.35
CA GLU A 388 13.49 -12.26 -22.01
C GLU A 388 13.19 -10.89 -22.62
N ALA A 389 14.19 -10.26 -23.25
CA ALA A 389 14.01 -8.97 -23.92
C ALA A 389 12.89 -9.02 -24.96
N ALA A 390 11.83 -8.27 -24.70
CA ALA A 390 10.65 -8.21 -25.55
C ALA A 390 10.77 -6.99 -26.47
N SER A 391 11.05 -7.24 -27.74
CA SER A 391 11.04 -6.23 -28.81
C SER A 391 9.97 -6.59 -29.83
N ALA A 392 9.43 -5.59 -30.53
CA ALA A 392 8.29 -5.75 -31.44
C ALA A 392 6.99 -6.16 -30.74
N ILE A 393 6.75 -5.64 -29.53
CA ILE A 393 5.46 -5.71 -28.86
C ILE A 393 4.54 -4.64 -29.46
N ASP A 394 4.11 -4.88 -30.70
CA ASP A 394 3.32 -3.92 -31.46
C ASP A 394 1.86 -3.94 -31.02
N ILE A 395 1.25 -2.76 -30.94
CA ILE A 395 -0.14 -2.59 -30.50
C ILE A 395 -0.91 -1.83 -31.57
N GLN A 396 -2.08 -2.36 -31.93
CA GLN A 396 -3.01 -1.67 -32.81
C GLN A 396 -4.16 -1.09 -31.99
N MET A 397 -4.38 0.21 -32.12
CA MET A 397 -5.47 0.90 -31.44
C MET A 397 -6.81 0.67 -32.14
N GLU A 398 -7.89 0.88 -31.39
CA GLU A 398 -9.26 0.89 -31.90
C GLU A 398 -9.79 2.31 -32.11
N PHE A 399 -10.79 2.46 -32.99
CA PHE A 399 -11.48 3.73 -33.22
C PHE A 399 -12.78 3.80 -32.44
N LYS A 400 -13.16 5.04 -32.10
CA LYS A 400 -14.52 5.35 -31.67
C LYS A 400 -15.49 4.91 -32.77
N PRO A 401 -16.63 4.32 -32.40
CA PRO A 401 -17.74 4.15 -33.34
C PRO A 401 -18.16 5.53 -33.87
N GLU A 402 -18.73 5.56 -35.09
CA GLU A 402 -19.24 6.81 -35.66
C GLU A 402 -20.22 7.47 -34.68
N PRO A 403 -20.11 8.79 -34.46
CA PRO A 403 -20.98 9.48 -33.53
C PRO A 403 -22.44 9.31 -33.95
N PRO A 404 -23.35 9.07 -33.00
CA PRO A 404 -24.75 8.87 -33.32
C PRO A 404 -25.36 10.12 -33.96
N VAL A 405 -26.32 9.92 -34.86
CA VAL A 405 -27.00 11.02 -35.55
C VAL A 405 -27.86 11.79 -34.54
N GLN A 406 -27.79 13.12 -34.55
CA GLN A 406 -28.62 13.95 -33.66
C GLN A 406 -30.09 13.55 -33.78
N ASN A 407 -30.67 13.17 -32.64
CA ASN A 407 -32.03 12.68 -32.54
C ASN A 407 -32.74 13.44 -31.42
N GLU A 408 -33.91 14.02 -31.69
CA GLU A 408 -34.70 14.74 -30.67
C GLU A 408 -35.16 13.83 -29.52
N LEU A 409 -35.13 12.51 -29.72
CA LEU A 409 -35.43 11.48 -28.71
C LEU A 409 -34.20 10.98 -27.97
N ALA A 410 -33.02 11.53 -28.27
CA ALA A 410 -31.80 11.05 -27.68
C ALA A 410 -31.77 11.26 -26.16
N ALA A 411 -31.20 10.28 -25.47
CA ALA A 411 -30.88 10.37 -24.06
C ALA A 411 -29.47 10.95 -23.85
N THR A 412 -29.28 11.51 -22.66
CA THR A 412 -27.97 11.89 -22.13
C THR A 412 -27.68 11.03 -20.92
N PHE A 413 -26.49 10.43 -20.86
CA PHE A 413 -26.01 9.70 -19.70
C PHE A 413 -24.90 10.52 -19.06
N GLU A 414 -25.08 10.96 -17.83
CA GLU A 414 -24.06 11.68 -17.05
C GLU A 414 -23.58 10.77 -15.93
N GLY A 415 -22.28 10.63 -15.75
CA GLY A 415 -21.75 9.78 -14.71
C GLY A 415 -20.45 10.22 -14.08
N SER A 416 -20.07 9.50 -13.03
CA SER A 416 -18.80 9.68 -12.33
C SER A 416 -18.17 8.34 -11.97
N VAL A 417 -16.83 8.30 -11.99
CA VAL A 417 -16.01 7.15 -11.64
C VAL A 417 -15.15 7.51 -10.43
N GLU A 418 -15.28 6.73 -9.37
CA GLU A 418 -14.51 6.87 -8.14
C GLU A 418 -13.89 5.52 -7.75
N THR A 419 -12.86 5.56 -6.90
CA THR A 419 -12.22 4.36 -6.33
C THR A 419 -12.14 4.48 -4.80
N ASP A 420 -12.37 3.36 -4.13
CA ASP A 420 -12.16 3.15 -2.69
C ASP A 420 -10.97 2.23 -2.40
N LEU A 421 -10.17 1.88 -3.42
CA LEU A 421 -8.90 1.19 -3.26
C LEU A 421 -7.94 2.00 -2.37
N PRO A 422 -7.14 1.33 -1.51
CA PRO A 422 -6.16 1.99 -0.65
C PRO A 422 -5.11 2.74 -1.49
N ASP A 423 -4.62 3.85 -0.94
CA ASP A 423 -3.54 4.63 -1.54
C ASP A 423 -2.24 4.29 -0.81
N ASP A 424 -1.23 3.78 -1.52
CA ASP A 424 0.09 3.48 -0.96
C ASP A 424 0.85 4.74 -0.47
N THR A 425 0.29 5.94 -0.69
CA THR A 425 0.95 7.20 -0.39
C THR A 425 0.47 7.94 0.86
N ASP A 426 -0.56 7.48 1.59
CA ASP A 426 -1.04 8.16 2.81
C ASP A 426 -1.28 7.22 4.00
N ASP A 427 -0.24 7.02 4.82
CA ASP A 427 -0.28 6.31 6.12
C ASP A 427 -1.15 7.01 7.19
N ASN A 428 -1.84 8.11 6.88
CA ASN A 428 -2.63 8.85 7.85
C ASN A 428 -4.10 8.43 7.84
N LEU A 429 -4.55 7.99 9.01
CA LEU A 429 -5.92 7.67 9.45
C LEU A 429 -6.96 8.80 9.24
N ARG A 430 -7.13 9.28 8.01
CA ARG A 430 -8.32 10.03 7.58
C ARG A 430 -9.25 9.04 6.89
N VAL A 431 -10.55 9.16 7.16
CA VAL A 431 -11.59 8.40 6.47
C VAL A 431 -11.34 8.54 4.97
N ASN A 432 -11.04 7.43 4.28
CA ASN A 432 -10.79 7.38 2.84
C ASN A 432 -12.02 7.92 2.11
N ALA A 433 -12.01 9.22 1.80
CA ALA A 433 -12.95 9.75 0.84
C ALA A 433 -12.67 9.08 -0.50
N ARG A 434 -13.71 8.59 -1.16
CA ARG A 434 -13.59 7.98 -2.48
C ARG A 434 -12.86 8.93 -3.42
N ARG A 435 -11.82 8.43 -4.07
CA ARG A 435 -10.95 9.21 -4.94
C ARG A 435 -11.50 9.21 -6.36
N LYS A 436 -11.50 10.36 -7.03
CA LYS A 436 -11.91 10.47 -8.43
C LYS A 436 -10.90 9.77 -9.33
N VAL A 437 -11.38 9.00 -10.32
CA VAL A 437 -10.52 8.30 -11.27
C VAL A 437 -10.52 9.05 -12.58
N LYS A 438 -9.37 9.66 -12.92
CA LYS A 438 -9.15 10.39 -14.16
C LYS A 438 -8.82 9.44 -15.31
N ARG A 439 -9.31 9.75 -16.51
CA ARG A 439 -9.09 8.99 -17.76
C ARG A 439 -9.46 7.51 -17.67
N ALA A 440 -10.43 7.17 -16.83
CA ALA A 440 -11.07 5.86 -16.85
C ALA A 440 -11.80 5.71 -18.19
N ALA A 441 -11.63 4.57 -18.84
CA ALA A 441 -12.30 4.26 -20.09
C ALA A 441 -13.75 3.84 -19.79
N CYS A 442 -14.71 4.64 -20.25
CA CYS A 442 -16.13 4.41 -20.09
C CYS A 442 -16.74 4.14 -21.47
N SER A 443 -17.42 3.01 -21.62
CA SER A 443 -18.09 2.65 -22.87
C SER A 443 -19.53 2.21 -22.64
N ILE A 444 -20.37 2.44 -23.63
CA ILE A 444 -21.70 1.87 -23.70
C ILE A 444 -21.80 0.98 -24.94
N ARG A 445 -22.46 -0.16 -24.77
CA ARG A 445 -22.72 -1.10 -25.85
C ARG A 445 -24.22 -1.19 -26.10
N ARG A 446 -24.63 -1.18 -27.36
CA ARG A 446 -26.04 -1.32 -27.78
C ARG A 446 -26.34 -2.77 -28.11
N PHE A 447 -27.48 -3.27 -27.66
CA PHE A 447 -27.96 -4.59 -28.05
C PHE A 447 -28.38 -4.59 -29.53
N VAL A 448 -27.83 -5.51 -30.31
CA VAL A 448 -28.16 -5.74 -31.72
C VAL A 448 -28.75 -7.15 -31.87
N PRO A 449 -30.04 -7.29 -32.21
CA PRO A 449 -30.66 -8.59 -32.44
C PRO A 449 -30.04 -9.32 -33.64
N LYS A 450 -29.78 -10.63 -33.52
CA LYS A 450 -29.35 -11.49 -34.64
C LYS A 450 -30.57 -12.21 -35.24
N GLY A 451 -31.08 -11.73 -36.37
CA GLY A 451 -32.06 -12.46 -37.20
C GLY A 451 -33.26 -11.65 -37.68
N ARG A 452 -33.99 -12.16 -38.68
CA ARG A 452 -35.29 -11.62 -39.12
C ARG A 452 -36.42 -12.32 -38.37
N GLU A 453 -37.26 -11.53 -37.71
CA GLU A 453 -38.60 -11.84 -37.20
C GLU A 453 -38.76 -13.16 -36.42
N ASN A 454 -38.86 -13.03 -35.09
CA ASN A 454 -39.41 -14.01 -34.12
C ASN A 454 -38.45 -15.03 -33.45
N GLN A 455 -37.20 -14.64 -33.16
CA GLN A 455 -36.39 -15.30 -32.11
C GLN A 455 -35.77 -14.21 -31.23
N ASP A 456 -36.52 -13.75 -30.22
CA ASP A 456 -36.21 -12.56 -29.42
C ASP A 456 -35.12 -12.75 -28.35
N GLU A 457 -34.22 -13.72 -28.49
CA GLU A 457 -33.21 -14.01 -27.46
C GLU A 457 -31.76 -14.17 -27.98
N GLU A 458 -31.52 -14.20 -29.28
CA GLU A 458 -30.16 -14.23 -29.84
C GLU A 458 -29.76 -12.83 -30.34
N GLY A 459 -28.87 -12.15 -29.63
CA GLY A 459 -28.30 -10.87 -30.02
C GLY A 459 -26.93 -10.63 -29.39
N THR A 460 -26.21 -9.61 -29.86
CA THR A 460 -24.88 -9.25 -29.34
C THR A 460 -24.84 -7.78 -28.95
N TYR A 461 -24.06 -7.46 -27.91
CA TYR A 461 -23.78 -6.09 -27.51
C TYR A 461 -22.57 -5.58 -28.28
N GLU A 462 -22.76 -4.53 -29.07
CA GLU A 462 -21.71 -3.91 -29.89
C GLU A 462 -21.38 -2.53 -29.33
N LEU A 463 -20.10 -2.13 -29.38
CA LEU A 463 -19.64 -0.82 -28.92
C LEU A 463 -20.41 0.30 -29.64
N TYR A 464 -21.05 1.17 -28.88
CA TYR A 464 -21.90 2.25 -29.40
C TYR A 464 -21.32 3.64 -29.14
N ALA A 465 -20.76 3.87 -27.95
CA ALA A 465 -20.02 5.10 -27.66
C ALA A 465 -18.95 4.86 -26.60
N TYR A 466 -17.91 5.70 -26.63
CA TYR A 466 -16.77 5.64 -25.74
C TYR A 466 -16.36 7.06 -25.33
N VAL A 467 -16.11 7.25 -24.03
CA VAL A 467 -15.57 8.49 -23.45
C VAL A 467 -14.57 8.15 -22.36
N GLU A 468 -13.65 9.09 -22.10
CA GLU A 468 -12.75 9.01 -20.94
C GLU A 468 -13.26 9.94 -19.85
N SER A 469 -13.14 9.52 -18.59
CA SER A 469 -13.45 10.42 -17.48
C SER A 469 -12.48 11.60 -17.41
N ASP A 470 -12.99 12.76 -17.02
CA ASP A 470 -12.19 13.97 -16.83
C ASP A 470 -11.37 13.94 -15.53
N ASP A 471 -10.74 15.06 -15.20
CA ASP A 471 -9.88 15.21 -14.00
C ASP A 471 -10.67 15.06 -12.69
N ASP A 472 -11.98 15.27 -12.72
CA ASP A 472 -12.91 15.11 -11.60
C ASP A 472 -13.62 13.74 -11.64
N GLY A 473 -13.20 12.84 -12.54
CA GLY A 473 -13.75 11.52 -12.72
C GLY A 473 -15.12 11.50 -13.39
N ASN A 474 -15.59 12.61 -13.97
CA ASN A 474 -16.91 12.68 -14.60
C ASN A 474 -16.84 12.30 -16.08
N PHE A 475 -17.94 11.78 -16.60
CA PHE A 475 -18.09 11.46 -18.02
C PHE A 475 -19.52 11.74 -18.50
N THR A 476 -19.67 11.96 -19.80
CA THR A 476 -20.99 12.23 -20.39
C THR A 476 -21.10 11.59 -21.77
N PHE A 477 -22.17 10.84 -21.98
CA PHE A 477 -22.59 10.39 -23.30
C PHE A 477 -23.81 11.20 -23.75
N THR A 478 -23.73 11.83 -24.92
CA THR A 478 -24.84 12.56 -25.53
C THR A 478 -25.36 11.83 -26.74
N ASP A 479 -26.55 12.22 -27.21
CA ASP A 479 -27.12 11.75 -28.47
C ASP A 479 -27.36 10.22 -28.52
N ILE A 480 -27.69 9.62 -27.37
CA ILE A 480 -27.95 8.18 -27.26
C ILE A 480 -29.35 7.84 -27.78
N GLU A 481 -29.43 7.10 -28.88
CA GLU A 481 -30.69 6.73 -29.51
C GLU A 481 -31.56 5.80 -28.62
N PRO A 482 -32.86 5.68 -28.92
CA PRO A 482 -33.69 4.64 -28.31
C PRO A 482 -33.14 3.23 -28.55
N GLY A 483 -33.13 2.41 -27.50
CA GLY A 483 -32.58 1.06 -27.53
C GLY A 483 -32.20 0.54 -26.14
N THR A 484 -31.65 -0.69 -26.11
CA THR A 484 -31.15 -1.31 -24.88
C THR A 484 -29.63 -1.24 -24.87
N TYR A 485 -29.07 -0.78 -23.74
CA TYR A 485 -27.65 -0.52 -23.57
C TYR A 485 -27.09 -1.22 -22.33
N ARG A 486 -25.80 -1.51 -22.34
CA ARG A 486 -25.01 -1.90 -21.16
C ARG A 486 -23.80 -0.99 -21.03
N LEU A 487 -23.49 -0.57 -19.81
CA LEU A 487 -22.30 0.22 -19.49
C LEU A 487 -21.13 -0.72 -19.21
N ASN A 488 -19.91 -0.28 -19.56
CA ASN A 488 -18.69 -0.93 -19.15
C ASN A 488 -17.66 0.15 -18.74
N ILE A 489 -17.06 -0.04 -17.56
CA ILE A 489 -16.02 0.80 -17.01
C ILE A 489 -14.75 -0.04 -16.93
N GLU A 490 -13.66 0.41 -17.54
CA GLU A 490 -12.40 -0.32 -17.55
C GLU A 490 -11.49 0.15 -16.42
N TYR A 491 -11.04 -0.81 -15.62
CA TYR A 491 -9.97 -0.62 -14.64
C TYR A 491 -9.10 -1.89 -14.59
N PRO A 492 -7.81 -1.84 -14.98
CA PRO A 492 -6.93 -3.01 -15.01
C PRO A 492 -6.97 -3.85 -13.72
N GLY A 493 -7.31 -5.14 -13.85
CA GLY A 493 -7.37 -6.09 -12.73
C GLY A 493 -8.64 -6.05 -11.88
N VAL A 494 -9.57 -5.13 -12.15
CA VAL A 494 -10.85 -5.06 -11.43
C VAL A 494 -12.01 -5.30 -12.41
N PRO A 495 -12.73 -6.43 -12.31
CA PRO A 495 -13.83 -6.72 -13.21
C PRO A 495 -15.07 -5.89 -12.85
N MET A 496 -15.98 -5.73 -13.81
CA MET A 496 -17.34 -5.29 -13.50
C MET A 496 -17.99 -6.28 -12.53
N ASP A 497 -18.62 -5.76 -11.48
CA ASP A 497 -19.40 -6.58 -10.56
C ASP A 497 -20.61 -7.19 -11.31
N GLU A 498 -20.92 -8.46 -11.04
CA GLU A 498 -21.98 -9.19 -11.76
C GLU A 498 -23.36 -8.54 -11.59
N ASP A 499 -23.66 -7.96 -10.43
CA ASP A 499 -24.91 -7.26 -10.16
C ASP A 499 -24.95 -5.87 -10.84
N SER A 500 -23.81 -5.40 -11.36
CA SER A 500 -23.63 -4.13 -12.03
C SER A 500 -23.71 -4.22 -13.56
N ASP A 501 -23.91 -5.41 -14.13
CA ASP A 501 -24.21 -5.63 -15.55
C ASP A 501 -25.70 -5.32 -15.86
N ILE A 502 -26.09 -4.07 -15.64
CA ILE A 502 -27.47 -3.60 -15.75
C ILE A 502 -27.83 -3.13 -17.16
N GLU A 503 -29.02 -3.52 -17.63
CA GLU A 503 -29.58 -3.06 -18.90
C GLU A 503 -30.28 -1.69 -18.74
N ILE A 504 -29.79 -0.71 -19.50
CA ILE A 504 -30.36 0.63 -19.56
C ILE A 504 -31.22 0.72 -20.82
N VAL A 505 -32.54 0.83 -20.66
CA VAL A 505 -33.48 0.97 -21.77
C VAL A 505 -33.81 2.44 -22.00
N VAL A 506 -33.42 2.96 -23.17
CA VAL A 506 -33.78 4.30 -23.65
C VAL A 506 -35.07 4.20 -24.45
N SER A 507 -36.10 4.92 -24.01
CA SER A 507 -37.46 4.86 -24.58
C SER A 507 -37.55 5.64 -25.89
N ASP A 508 -38.35 5.17 -26.85
CA ASP A 508 -38.72 5.90 -28.08
C ASP A 508 -39.99 6.77 -27.90
N THR A 509 -40.65 6.65 -26.74
CA THR A 509 -41.87 7.38 -26.39
C THR A 509 -41.64 8.54 -25.42
N GLU A 510 -40.38 8.85 -25.10
CA GLU A 510 -39.98 9.89 -24.16
C GLU A 510 -38.92 10.82 -24.78
N GLU A 511 -38.93 12.09 -24.36
CA GLU A 511 -37.96 13.13 -24.73
C GLU A 511 -37.19 13.59 -23.48
N SER A 512 -36.02 14.21 -23.69
CA SER A 512 -35.17 14.78 -22.62
C SER A 512 -34.80 13.77 -21.52
N GLN A 513 -34.48 12.55 -21.93
CA GLN A 513 -34.16 11.45 -21.00
C GLN A 513 -32.74 11.63 -20.44
N LEU A 514 -32.62 11.81 -19.12
CA LEU A 514 -31.34 11.92 -18.40
C LEU A 514 -31.17 10.73 -17.46
N TYR A 515 -30.06 10.02 -17.64
CA TYR A 515 -29.62 8.94 -16.76
C TYR A 515 -28.39 9.41 -15.98
N GLN A 516 -28.43 9.26 -14.66
CA GLN A 516 -27.30 9.51 -13.77
C GLN A 516 -26.63 8.19 -13.39
N ILE A 517 -25.32 8.12 -13.56
CA ILE A 517 -24.52 6.92 -13.36
C ILE A 517 -23.44 7.18 -12.29
N SER A 518 -23.29 6.25 -11.37
CA SER A 518 -22.20 6.27 -10.40
C SER A 518 -21.47 4.93 -10.43
N ALA A 519 -20.18 4.96 -10.76
CA ALA A 519 -19.29 3.80 -10.76
C ALA A 519 -18.30 3.92 -9.60
N THR A 520 -18.19 2.88 -8.78
CA THR A 520 -17.21 2.76 -7.69
C THR A 520 -16.33 1.54 -7.91
N ILE A 521 -15.02 1.74 -8.05
CA ILE A 521 -14.01 0.68 -8.21
C ILE A 521 -13.53 0.25 -6.83
N THR A 522 -13.91 -0.97 -6.44
CA THR A 522 -13.56 -1.63 -5.18
C THR A 522 -12.58 -2.79 -5.39
N GLU A 523 -12.08 -3.42 -4.32
CA GLU A 523 -11.24 -4.62 -4.40
C GLU A 523 -12.00 -5.83 -4.98
N ASP A 524 -13.33 -5.91 -4.75
CA ASP A 524 -14.18 -7.03 -5.16
C ASP A 524 -14.75 -6.87 -6.57
N GLY A 525 -14.73 -5.64 -7.11
CA GLY A 525 -15.30 -5.34 -8.43
C GLY A 525 -15.75 -3.89 -8.59
N ILE A 526 -16.10 -3.53 -9.82
CA ILE A 526 -16.64 -2.22 -10.18
C ILE A 526 -18.16 -2.24 -10.04
N VAL A 527 -18.66 -1.52 -9.02
CA VAL A 527 -20.08 -1.40 -8.74
C VAL A 527 -20.67 -0.20 -9.47
N VAL A 528 -21.70 -0.43 -10.27
CA VAL A 528 -22.40 0.60 -11.06
C VAL A 528 -23.83 0.77 -10.58
N LYS A 529 -24.24 2.02 -10.37
CA LYS A 529 -25.62 2.42 -10.10
C LYS A 529 -26.11 3.36 -11.17
N THR A 530 -27.34 3.16 -11.64
CA THR A 530 -27.96 4.02 -12.65
C THR A 530 -29.36 4.43 -12.21
N ASP A 531 -29.66 5.72 -12.28
CA ASP A 531 -30.96 6.32 -11.98
C ASP A 531 -31.45 7.18 -13.14
N LYS A 532 -32.69 6.97 -13.60
CA LYS A 532 -33.33 7.84 -14.60
C LYS A 532 -33.98 9.03 -13.89
N VAL A 533 -33.40 10.23 -14.01
CA VAL A 533 -33.76 11.38 -13.17
C VAL A 533 -34.62 12.43 -13.87
N LEU A 534 -34.55 12.54 -15.19
CA LEU A 534 -35.36 13.47 -15.99
C LEU A 534 -35.89 12.76 -17.22
N TRP A 535 -37.17 12.99 -17.54
CA TRP A 535 -37.79 12.59 -18.80
C TRP A 535 -39.12 13.33 -18.96
N THR A 536 -39.57 13.43 -20.21
CA THR A 536 -40.89 13.96 -20.55
C THR A 536 -41.57 13.03 -21.54
N PRO A 537 -42.86 12.67 -21.37
CA PRO A 537 -43.56 11.89 -22.37
C PRO A 537 -43.59 12.62 -23.70
N LYS A 538 -43.31 11.91 -24.79
CA LYS A 538 -43.39 12.46 -26.15
C LYS A 538 -44.82 12.93 -26.44
N PRO A 539 -45.04 14.22 -26.78
CA PRO A 539 -46.38 14.72 -27.04
C PRO A 539 -46.95 14.13 -28.33
N PHE A 540 -48.26 13.94 -28.39
CA PHE A 540 -48.91 13.44 -29.61
C PHE A 540 -48.85 14.46 -30.76
N LEU A 541 -49.01 15.75 -30.46
CA LEU A 541 -48.81 16.85 -31.41
C LEU A 541 -47.71 17.81 -30.95
N LYS A 542 -46.90 18.29 -31.89
CA LYS A 542 -45.84 19.29 -31.68
C LYS A 542 -46.07 20.48 -32.61
N ASN A 543 -45.41 21.62 -32.33
CA ASN A 543 -45.39 22.79 -33.23
C ASN A 543 -46.78 23.32 -33.64
N VAL A 544 -47.75 23.33 -32.73
CA VAL A 544 -49.10 23.86 -33.01
C VAL A 544 -49.06 25.38 -33.12
N VAL A 545 -49.13 25.90 -34.35
CA VAL A 545 -49.14 27.33 -34.68
C VAL A 545 -50.48 27.71 -35.26
N LEU A 546 -51.11 28.74 -34.68
CA LEU A 546 -52.43 29.24 -35.08
C LEU A 546 -52.32 30.67 -35.60
N TYR A 547 -52.72 30.92 -36.85
CA TYR A 547 -52.61 32.25 -37.46
C TYR A 547 -53.74 32.56 -38.45
N PRO A 548 -54.33 33.77 -38.42
CA PRO A 548 -54.18 34.79 -37.38
C PRO A 548 -54.97 34.41 -36.12
N ASN A 549 -54.38 34.58 -34.92
CA ASN A 549 -55.07 34.48 -33.64
C ASN A 549 -54.77 35.74 -32.80
N PRO A 550 -55.71 36.68 -32.63
CA PRO A 550 -57.14 36.57 -32.93
C PRO A 550 -57.49 36.66 -34.43
N THR A 551 -58.46 35.87 -34.88
CA THR A 551 -58.97 35.87 -36.28
C THR A 551 -60.17 36.80 -36.47
N ALA A 552 -60.38 37.33 -37.68
CA ALA A 552 -61.62 38.01 -38.10
C ALA A 552 -62.68 37.04 -38.67
N GLY A 553 -62.31 35.78 -38.89
CA GLY A 553 -63.16 34.78 -39.54
C GLY A 553 -62.45 33.44 -39.64
N VAL A 554 -61.52 33.32 -40.58
CA VAL A 554 -60.77 32.08 -40.83
C VAL A 554 -59.42 32.09 -40.12
N MET A 555 -59.07 30.99 -39.46
CA MET A 555 -57.78 30.79 -38.81
C MET A 555 -57.13 29.52 -39.37
N ALA A 556 -55.89 29.63 -39.83
CA ALA A 556 -55.08 28.46 -40.18
C ALA A 556 -54.45 27.84 -38.92
N ALA A 557 -54.36 26.52 -38.91
CA ALA A 557 -53.65 25.76 -37.90
C ALA A 557 -52.59 24.91 -38.61
N GLN A 558 -51.32 25.14 -38.24
CA GLN A 558 -50.19 24.30 -38.62
C GLN A 558 -49.82 23.48 -37.39
N PHE A 559 -49.62 22.19 -37.54
CA PHE A 559 -49.23 21.31 -36.44
C PHE A 559 -48.46 20.11 -36.99
N GLN A 560 -47.72 19.44 -36.11
CA GLN A 560 -47.01 18.22 -36.46
C GLN A 560 -47.62 17.07 -35.67
N VAL A 561 -48.11 16.05 -36.36
CA VAL A 561 -48.45 14.76 -35.73
C VAL A 561 -47.13 14.05 -35.46
N TYR A 562 -46.81 13.93 -34.18
CA TYR A 562 -45.46 13.61 -33.72
C TYR A 562 -45.37 12.22 -33.06
N ARG A 563 -46.50 11.69 -32.59
CA ARG A 563 -46.67 10.28 -32.22
C ARG A 563 -47.73 9.67 -33.14
N LYS A 564 -47.67 8.36 -33.38
CA LYS A 564 -48.74 7.65 -34.09
C LYS A 564 -50.05 7.78 -33.33
N ILE A 565 -51.10 8.16 -34.04
CA ILE A 565 -52.49 8.26 -33.55
C ILE A 565 -53.34 7.48 -34.56
N ASP A 566 -54.35 6.75 -34.11
CA ASP A 566 -55.23 6.00 -35.01
C ASP A 566 -56.30 6.90 -35.65
N ASP A 567 -56.81 7.87 -34.90
CA ASP A 567 -57.77 8.88 -35.34
C ASP A 567 -57.50 10.25 -34.69
N LEU A 568 -57.64 11.34 -35.44
CA LEU A 568 -57.36 12.69 -34.95
C LEU A 568 -58.52 13.63 -35.26
N PHE A 569 -59.02 14.30 -34.23
CA PHE A 569 -60.08 15.30 -34.32
C PHE A 569 -59.61 16.64 -33.80
N ALA A 570 -60.14 17.70 -34.39
CA ALA A 570 -60.08 19.05 -33.86
C ALA A 570 -61.48 19.59 -33.61
N VAL A 571 -61.74 20.00 -32.38
CA VAL A 571 -63.03 20.44 -31.89
C VAL A 571 -62.92 21.87 -31.37
N VAL A 572 -63.71 22.79 -31.92
CA VAL A 572 -63.84 24.15 -31.38
C VAL A 572 -64.99 24.19 -30.40
N ARG A 573 -64.72 24.68 -29.18
CA ARG A 573 -65.70 24.83 -28.11
C ARG A 573 -65.83 26.28 -27.64
N ASP A 574 -67.03 26.65 -27.22
CA ASP A 574 -67.28 27.91 -26.50
C ASP A 574 -66.83 27.84 -25.03
N LEU A 575 -66.93 28.97 -24.30
CA LEU A 575 -66.61 29.05 -22.87
C LEU A 575 -67.53 28.19 -21.97
N LYS A 576 -68.67 27.74 -22.48
CA LYS A 576 -69.62 26.86 -21.77
C LYS A 576 -69.36 25.37 -22.07
N GLY A 577 -68.37 25.06 -22.94
CA GLY A 577 -68.01 23.71 -23.34
C GLY A 577 -68.82 23.16 -24.53
N SER A 578 -69.73 23.95 -25.11
CA SER A 578 -70.55 23.55 -26.26
C SER A 578 -69.68 23.39 -27.50
N VAL A 579 -69.86 22.29 -28.24
CA VAL A 579 -69.16 22.04 -29.51
C VAL A 579 -69.73 22.92 -30.60
N LEU A 580 -68.88 23.70 -31.27
CA LEU A 580 -69.22 24.58 -32.38
C LEU A 580 -68.76 24.01 -33.73
N ILE A 581 -67.54 23.49 -33.77
CA ILE A 581 -66.95 22.82 -34.93
C ILE A 581 -66.37 21.49 -34.45
N SER A 582 -66.55 20.44 -35.23
CA SER A 582 -65.84 19.18 -35.09
C SER A 582 -65.34 18.77 -36.47
N GLN A 583 -64.02 18.61 -36.60
CA GLN A 583 -63.36 18.27 -37.86
C GLN A 583 -62.42 17.09 -37.65
N GLU A 584 -62.55 16.07 -38.49
CA GLU A 584 -61.57 14.99 -38.59
C GLU A 584 -60.33 15.50 -39.34
N LEU A 585 -59.16 15.17 -38.83
CA LEU A 585 -57.85 15.56 -39.35
C LEU A 585 -57.08 14.31 -39.76
N ASP A 586 -56.10 14.50 -40.65
CA ASP A 586 -55.19 13.42 -41.05
C ASP A 586 -54.31 12.99 -39.86
N PRO A 587 -54.40 11.73 -39.41
CA PRO A 587 -53.63 11.22 -38.27
C PRO A 587 -52.22 10.73 -38.66
N THR A 588 -51.83 10.81 -39.95
CA THR A 588 -50.50 10.39 -40.39
C THR A 588 -49.40 11.22 -39.73
N MET A 589 -48.25 10.61 -39.44
CA MET A 589 -47.13 11.36 -38.86
C MET A 589 -46.55 12.38 -39.85
N GLY A 590 -46.20 13.57 -39.37
CA GLY A 590 -45.63 14.64 -40.18
C GLY A 590 -46.28 16.00 -39.94
N TYR A 591 -45.92 16.97 -40.78
CA TYR A 591 -46.47 18.33 -40.73
C TYR A 591 -47.79 18.41 -41.49
N HIS A 592 -48.77 19.02 -40.84
CA HIS A 592 -50.13 19.17 -41.33
C HIS A 592 -50.58 20.62 -41.25
N ASN A 593 -51.43 21.00 -42.19
CA ASN A 593 -52.04 22.31 -42.26
C ASN A 593 -53.56 22.16 -42.44
N THR A 594 -54.34 22.87 -41.65
CA THR A 594 -55.80 22.94 -41.77
C THR A 594 -56.30 24.37 -41.49
N SER A 595 -57.59 24.60 -41.63
CA SER A 595 -58.20 25.90 -41.34
C SER A 595 -59.58 25.75 -40.70
N PHE A 596 -59.86 26.63 -39.74
CA PHE A 596 -61.15 26.71 -39.06
C PHE A 596 -61.84 28.01 -39.42
N ASP A 597 -63.06 27.93 -39.95
CA ASP A 597 -63.90 29.09 -40.26
C ASP A 597 -64.84 29.41 -39.10
N LEU A 598 -64.56 30.50 -38.40
CA LEU A 598 -65.35 31.00 -37.29
C LEU A 598 -66.28 32.15 -37.69
N THR A 599 -66.39 32.51 -38.97
CA THR A 599 -67.17 33.68 -39.45
C THR A 599 -68.60 33.73 -38.92
N GLN A 600 -69.23 32.58 -38.70
CA GLN A 600 -70.63 32.47 -38.25
C GLN A 600 -70.83 32.63 -36.73
N PHE A 601 -69.77 32.59 -35.92
CA PHE A 601 -69.87 32.68 -34.46
C PHE A 601 -69.66 34.12 -33.94
N GLU A 602 -70.06 34.43 -32.71
CA GLU A 602 -69.88 35.78 -32.15
C GLU A 602 -68.41 36.11 -31.88
N SER A 603 -68.06 37.39 -31.77
CA SER A 603 -66.73 37.80 -31.29
C SER A 603 -66.52 37.31 -29.86
N GLY A 604 -65.37 36.71 -29.57
CA GLY A 604 -65.15 36.08 -28.26
C GLY A 604 -63.95 35.15 -28.19
N VAL A 605 -63.81 34.50 -27.04
CA VAL A 605 -62.76 33.50 -26.78
C VAL A 605 -63.37 32.11 -26.97
N TYR A 606 -62.63 31.26 -27.67
CA TYR A 606 -62.96 29.86 -27.90
C TYR A 606 -61.77 28.98 -27.53
N PHE A 607 -62.01 27.68 -27.43
CA PHE A 607 -60.95 26.70 -27.28
C PHE A 607 -60.94 25.74 -28.47
N LEU A 608 -59.77 25.60 -29.09
CA LEU A 608 -59.51 24.56 -30.07
C LEU A 608 -58.89 23.37 -29.34
N GLU A 609 -59.52 22.22 -29.44
CA GLU A 609 -59.12 20.99 -28.77
C GLU A 609 -58.78 19.94 -29.82
N PHE A 610 -57.54 19.46 -29.80
CA PHE A 610 -57.13 18.28 -30.54
C PHE A 610 -57.28 17.04 -29.66
N SER A 611 -57.90 15.99 -30.17
CA SER A 611 -58.10 14.74 -29.43
C SER A 611 -58.23 13.53 -30.37
N ASP A 612 -57.98 12.34 -29.84
CA ASP A 612 -58.32 11.08 -30.51
C ASP A 612 -59.77 10.66 -30.17
N GLY A 613 -60.33 9.68 -30.89
CA GLY A 613 -61.70 9.21 -30.66
C GLY A 613 -61.89 8.47 -29.34
N SER A 614 -60.80 7.94 -28.78
CA SER A 614 -60.79 7.26 -27.48
C SER A 614 -60.65 8.22 -26.28
N GLY A 615 -60.25 9.48 -26.52
CA GLY A 615 -59.98 10.47 -25.48
C GLY A 615 -58.70 10.22 -24.67
N THR A 616 -57.82 9.36 -25.15
CA THR A 616 -56.51 9.05 -24.55
C THR A 616 -55.55 10.24 -24.68
N PHE A 617 -55.73 11.05 -25.72
CA PHE A 617 -54.99 12.29 -25.94
C PHE A 617 -55.93 13.49 -26.03
N LYS A 618 -55.56 14.58 -25.36
CA LYS A 618 -56.25 15.87 -25.47
C LYS A 618 -55.28 17.03 -25.33
N GLN A 619 -55.24 17.91 -26.33
CA GLN A 619 -54.44 19.13 -26.31
C GLN A 619 -55.32 20.33 -26.67
N GLN A 620 -55.40 21.31 -25.77
CA GLN A 620 -56.28 22.44 -25.91
C GLN A 620 -55.49 23.74 -26.07
N VAL A 621 -55.88 24.57 -27.04
CA VAL A 621 -55.27 25.86 -27.33
C VAL A 621 -56.36 26.93 -27.31
N LYS A 622 -56.07 28.05 -26.65
CA LYS A 622 -56.98 29.21 -26.61
C LYS A 622 -56.93 29.95 -27.96
N ILE A 623 -58.10 30.20 -28.52
CA ILE A 623 -58.27 30.95 -29.76
C ILE A 623 -59.24 32.11 -29.55
N SER A 624 -59.12 33.18 -30.33
CA SER A 624 -59.97 34.36 -30.19
C SER A 624 -60.49 34.83 -31.55
N LYS A 625 -61.75 35.26 -31.59
CA LYS A 625 -62.36 35.93 -32.73
C LYS A 625 -62.62 37.39 -32.41
N LYS A 626 -62.17 38.29 -33.28
CA LYS A 626 -62.41 39.74 -33.20
C LYS A 626 -63.79 40.11 -33.70
#